data_AF-A0A4Y4X6P5-F1
#
_entry.id   AF-A0A4Y4X6P5-F1
#
_cell.length_a   1.000
_cell.length_b   1.000
_cell.length_c   1.000
_cell.angle_alpha   90.00
_cell.angle_beta   90.00
_cell.angle_gamma   90.00
#
_symmetry.space_group_name_H-M   'P 1'
#
loop_
_entity.id
_entity.type
_entity.pdbx_description
1 polymer ?
#
loop_
_entity_poly.entity_id
_entity_poly.type
_entity_poly.pdbx_seq_one_letter_code
_entity_poly.pdbx_strand_id
1 'polypeptide(L)'
;FHAVGVDLKGFENLVYADIVQVKESDCCPNCQGALKYHKSLEVGHIFKLGQGYAKSLKASFLDKNGKERFFEMGCYGIGISRLLSAILEQKSDDL
;
A
#
# COMPACT_ATOMS: atom_id res chain seq x y z
N PHE A 1 27.82 22.13 -13.61
CA PHE A 1 27.04 23.38 -13.73
C PHE A 1 25.60 23.09 -13.26
N HIS A 2 24.93 24.03 -12.59
CA HIS A 2 23.52 23.93 -12.18
C HIS A 2 22.74 25.14 -12.70
N ALA A 3 21.49 24.94 -13.12
CA ALA A 3 20.58 26.03 -13.43
C ALA A 3 19.95 26.56 -12.14
N VAL A 4 19.87 27.88 -11.99
CA VAL A 4 19.20 28.57 -10.88
C VAL A 4 18.07 29.44 -11.43
N GLY A 5 16.99 29.61 -10.65
CA GLY A 5 15.82 30.38 -11.09
C GLY A 5 14.95 29.68 -12.15
N VAL A 6 14.93 28.35 -12.14
CA VAL A 6 14.13 27.56 -13.07
C VAL A 6 12.65 27.73 -12.78
N ASP A 7 11.88 28.15 -13.79
CA ASP A 7 10.41 28.15 -13.76
C ASP A 7 9.88 26.89 -14.45
N LEU A 8 9.04 26.13 -13.74
CA LEU A 8 8.42 24.91 -14.25
C LEU A 8 7.48 25.17 -15.44
N LYS A 9 6.98 26.40 -15.61
CA LYS A 9 6.12 26.77 -16.75
C LYS A 9 6.82 26.68 -18.11
N GLY A 10 8.16 26.69 -18.14
CA GLY A 10 8.95 26.58 -19.36
C GLY A 10 9.07 25.16 -19.93
N PHE A 11 8.53 24.15 -19.24
CA PHE A 11 8.60 22.76 -19.66
C PHE A 11 7.26 22.31 -20.24
N GLU A 12 7.28 21.71 -21.43
CA GLU A 12 6.11 21.11 -22.04
C GLU A 12 5.85 19.71 -21.47
N ASN A 13 4.58 19.32 -21.39
CA ASN A 13 4.13 17.97 -20.99
C ASN A 13 4.54 17.52 -19.57
N LEU A 14 4.64 18.46 -18.62
CA LEU A 14 4.79 18.11 -17.20
C LEU A 14 3.54 17.39 -16.68
N VAL A 15 3.75 16.25 -16.02
CA VAL A 15 2.73 15.51 -15.29
C VAL A 15 2.95 15.71 -13.80
N TYR A 16 1.95 16.25 -13.11
CA TYR A 16 1.97 16.41 -11.67
C TYR A 16 1.35 15.18 -11.01
N ALA A 17 2.04 14.61 -10.02
CA ALA A 17 1.61 13.43 -9.30
C ALA A 17 2.08 13.49 -7.85
N ASP A 18 1.44 12.71 -6.98
CA ASP A 18 1.89 12.51 -5.61
C ASP A 18 3.13 11.59 -5.59
N ILE A 19 4.30 12.20 -5.46
CA ILE A 19 5.61 11.53 -5.53
C ILE A 19 6.51 11.86 -4.34
N VAL A 20 5.99 12.64 -3.39
CA VAL A 20 6.75 13.06 -2.21
C VAL A 20 6.29 12.25 -1.01
N GLN A 21 7.25 11.80 -0.20
CA GLN A 21 6.91 11.23 1.09
C GLN A 21 6.39 12.35 1.98
N VAL A 22 5.29 12.08 2.67
CA VAL A 22 4.73 12.99 3.67
C VAL A 22 5.76 13.29 4.76
N LYS A 23 5.53 14.37 5.50
CA LYS A 23 6.32 14.79 6.66
C LYS A 23 5.41 14.89 7.87
N GLU A 24 6.02 14.88 9.05
CA GLU A 24 5.29 15.13 10.28
C GLU A 24 4.61 16.50 10.22
N SER A 25 3.37 16.57 10.69
CA SER A 25 2.48 17.74 10.60
C SER A 25 1.99 18.13 9.20
N ASP A 26 2.27 17.37 8.15
CA ASP A 26 1.59 17.55 6.86
C ASP A 26 0.07 17.38 7.03
N CYS A 27 -0.69 18.05 6.16
CA CYS A 27 -2.14 18.07 6.20
C CYS A 27 -2.71 16.72 5.73
N CYS A 28 -3.55 16.10 6.55
CA CYS A 28 -4.25 14.87 6.17
C CYS A 28 -5.23 15.15 5.02
N PRO A 29 -5.15 14.43 3.89
CA PRO A 29 -6.02 14.67 2.74
C PRO A 29 -7.50 14.35 2.99
N ASN A 30 -7.84 13.66 4.08
CA ASN A 30 -9.21 13.27 4.41
C ASN A 30 -9.87 14.21 5.43
N CYS A 31 -9.18 14.53 6.53
CA CYS A 31 -9.76 15.29 7.64
C CYS A 31 -9.10 16.66 7.89
N GLN A 32 -8.07 17.01 7.12
CA GLN A 32 -7.29 18.25 7.25
C GLN A 32 -6.53 18.42 8.59
N GLY A 33 -6.50 17.39 9.44
CA GLY A 33 -5.69 17.37 10.65
C GLY A 33 -4.19 17.13 10.36
N ALA A 34 -3.34 17.42 11.34
CA ALA A 34 -1.90 17.19 11.25
C ALA A 34 -1.55 15.69 11.34
N LEU A 35 -0.81 15.16 10.36
CA LEU A 35 -0.31 13.80 10.37
C LEU A 35 0.75 13.60 11.47
N LYS A 36 0.67 12.45 12.16
CA LYS A 36 1.62 12.04 13.20
C LYS A 36 2.31 10.74 12.82
N TYR A 37 3.58 10.62 13.16
CA TYR A 37 4.36 9.41 12.91
C TYR A 37 4.41 8.51 14.13
N HIS A 38 4.16 7.23 13.88
CA HIS A 38 4.31 6.17 14.86
C HIS A 38 5.11 5.05 14.21
N LYS A 39 6.05 4.48 14.97
CA LYS A 39 6.72 3.25 14.56
C LYS A 39 5.79 2.08 14.88
N SER A 40 5.67 1.15 13.94
CA SER A 40 4.82 -0.03 14.07
C SER A 40 5.49 -1.24 13.44
N LEU A 41 5.15 -2.44 13.93
CA LEU A 41 5.50 -3.70 13.31
C LEU A 41 4.33 -4.25 12.51
N GLU A 42 4.56 -4.54 11.23
CA GLU A 42 3.58 -5.24 10.40
C GLU A 42 3.57 -6.74 10.75
N VAL A 43 2.52 -7.16 11.45
CA VAL A 43 2.30 -8.57 11.84
C VAL A 43 1.44 -9.35 10.83
N GLY A 44 0.80 -8.65 9.89
CA GLY A 44 -0.01 -9.25 8.85
C GLY A 44 -0.44 -8.25 7.78
N HIS A 45 -0.87 -8.76 6.64
CA HIS A 45 -1.29 -7.99 5.49
C HIS A 45 -2.42 -8.72 4.76
N ILE A 46 -3.40 -7.96 4.27
CA ILE A 46 -4.46 -8.46 3.39
C ILE A 46 -4.39 -7.76 2.04
N PHE A 47 -4.45 -8.50 0.94
CA PHE A 47 -4.41 -7.93 -0.40
C PHE A 47 -5.64 -8.33 -1.22
N LYS A 48 -6.21 -7.36 -1.92
CA LYS A 48 -7.09 -7.62 -3.07
C LYS A 48 -6.21 -7.82 -4.30
N LEU A 49 -5.97 -9.07 -4.65
CA LEU A 49 -5.09 -9.44 -5.77
C LEU A 49 -5.77 -9.27 -7.14
N GLY A 50 -7.10 -9.22 -7.13
CA GLY A 50 -7.90 -9.17 -8.34
C GLY A 50 -7.66 -10.41 -9.20
N GLN A 51 -7.56 -10.21 -10.50
CA GLN A 51 -7.40 -11.30 -11.47
C GLN A 51 -5.95 -11.50 -11.94
N GLY A 52 -4.97 -10.79 -11.35
CA GLY A 52 -3.59 -10.78 -11.86
C GLY A 52 -2.97 -12.18 -11.94
N TYR A 53 -3.09 -12.95 -10.86
CA TYR A 53 -2.64 -14.36 -10.82
C TYR A 53 -3.54 -15.27 -11.65
N ALA A 54 -4.86 -15.12 -11.54
CA ALA A 54 -5.81 -15.95 -12.27
C ALA A 54 -5.61 -15.89 -13.79
N LYS A 55 -5.36 -14.70 -14.36
CA LYS A 55 -5.03 -14.52 -15.77
C LYS A 55 -3.72 -15.18 -16.15
N SER A 56 -2.67 -14.95 -15.35
CA SER A 56 -1.33 -15.50 -15.61
C SER A 56 -1.30 -17.02 -15.56
N LEU A 57 -2.06 -17.63 -14.65
CA LEU A 57 -2.13 -19.08 -14.43
C LEU A 57 -3.27 -19.77 -15.20
N LYS A 58 -4.04 -19.00 -15.99
CA LYS A 58 -5.24 -19.50 -16.71
C LYS A 58 -6.26 -20.17 -15.76
N ALA A 59 -6.43 -19.63 -14.56
CA ALA A 59 -7.41 -20.12 -13.60
C ALA A 59 -8.77 -19.43 -13.83
N SER A 60 -9.68 -20.15 -14.50
CA SER A 60 -11.01 -19.66 -14.87
C SER A 60 -12.14 -20.57 -14.37
N PHE A 61 -13.36 -20.04 -14.40
CA PHE A 61 -14.60 -20.76 -14.12
C PHE A 61 -15.69 -20.31 -15.10
N LEU A 62 -16.75 -21.13 -15.26
CA LEU A 62 -17.95 -20.73 -15.98
C LEU A 62 -18.91 -20.03 -15.02
N ASP A 63 -19.34 -18.82 -15.38
CA ASP A 63 -20.37 -18.11 -14.63
C ASP A 63 -21.76 -18.74 -14.85
N LYS A 64 -22.77 -18.20 -14.17
CA LYS A 64 -24.17 -18.70 -14.24
C LYS A 64 -24.78 -18.71 -15.66
N ASN A 65 -24.19 -17.98 -16.60
CA ASN A 65 -24.63 -17.94 -18.00
C ASN A 65 -23.75 -18.82 -18.91
N GLY A 66 -22.82 -19.61 -18.34
CA GLY A 66 -21.87 -20.42 -19.08
C GLY A 66 -20.73 -19.63 -19.71
N LYS A 67 -20.49 -18.37 -19.29
CA LYS A 67 -19.38 -17.56 -19.80
C LYS A 67 -18.13 -17.76 -18.95
N GLU A 68 -17.00 -17.95 -19.61
CA GLU A 68 -15.71 -18.06 -18.94
C GLU A 68 -15.30 -16.72 -18.28
N ARG A 69 -14.88 -16.81 -17.01
CA ARG A 69 -14.41 -15.71 -16.17
C ARG A 69 -13.17 -16.15 -15.38
N PHE A 70 -12.23 -15.24 -15.18
CA PHE A 70 -11.10 -15.48 -14.27
C PHE A 70 -11.53 -15.29 -12.81
N PHE A 71 -10.91 -16.04 -11.90
CA PHE A 71 -11.18 -15.88 -10.47
C PHE A 71 -10.77 -14.48 -9.98
N GLU A 72 -11.63 -13.87 -9.16
CA GLU A 72 -11.28 -12.72 -8.34
C GLU A 72 -10.59 -13.24 -7.07
N MET A 73 -9.37 -12.79 -6.81
CA MET A 73 -8.53 -13.35 -5.75
C MET A 73 -8.24 -12.32 -4.65
N GLY A 74 -8.15 -12.83 -3.42
CA GLY A 74 -7.57 -12.12 -2.28
C GLY A 74 -6.59 -13.03 -1.56
N CYS A 75 -5.66 -12.44 -0.80
CA CYS A 75 -4.80 -13.19 0.10
C CYS A 75 -4.72 -12.52 1.46
N TYR A 76 -4.48 -13.34 2.48
CA TYR A 76 -4.50 -12.96 3.88
C TYR A 76 -3.31 -13.63 4.56
N GLY A 77 -2.37 -12.83 5.05
CA GLY A 77 -1.14 -13.31 5.67
C GLY A 77 -0.98 -12.78 7.09
N ILE A 78 -0.61 -13.67 8.02
CA ILE A 78 -0.19 -13.33 9.38
C ILE A 78 1.17 -13.97 9.62
N GLY A 79 2.15 -13.17 10.04
CA GLY A 79 3.49 -13.66 10.38
C GLY A 79 3.51 -14.24 11.77
N ILE A 80 3.16 -15.53 11.93
CA ILE A 80 3.03 -16.18 13.25
C ILE A 80 4.30 -16.04 14.12
N SER A 81 5.48 -16.32 13.57
CA SER A 81 6.74 -16.16 14.32
C SER A 81 7.05 -14.69 14.64
N ARG A 82 6.71 -13.76 13.74
CA ARG A 82 6.87 -12.31 13.97
C ARG A 82 5.90 -11.79 15.02
N LEU A 83 4.69 -12.33 15.07
CA LEU A 83 3.68 -11.95 16.05
C LEU A 83 4.16 -12.26 17.47
N LEU A 84 4.84 -13.40 17.68
CA LEU A 84 5.47 -13.71 18.97
C LEU A 84 6.48 -12.64 19.38
N SER A 85 7.38 -12.24 18.49
CA SER A 85 8.35 -11.17 18.76
C SER A 85 7.66 -9.83 19.04
N ALA A 86 6.63 -9.48 18.27
CA ALA A 86 5.86 -8.25 18.47
C ALA A 86 5.12 -8.23 19.82
N ILE A 87 4.60 -9.37 20.28
CA ILE A 87 3.98 -9.49 21.61
C ILE A 87 5.01 -9.21 22.70
N LEU A 88 6.20 -9.83 22.61
CA LEU A 88 7.26 -9.60 23.58
C LEU A 88 7.73 -8.14 23.56
N GLU A 89 7.91 -7.54 22.38
CA GLU A 89 8.34 -6.15 22.24
C GLU A 89 7.34 -5.16 22.86
N GLN A 90 6.03 -5.42 22.76
CA GLN A 90 5.01 -4.56 23.39
C GLN A 90 4.80 -4.82 24.89
N LYS A 91 5.25 -5.97 25.41
CA LYS A 91 4.95 -6.42 26.79
C LYS A 91 6.17 -6.54 27.70
N SER A 92 7.37 -6.19 27.21
CA SER A 92 8.62 -6.41 27.94
C SER A 92 8.81 -5.57 29.21
N ASP A 93 8.00 -4.52 29.45
CA ASP A 93 8.14 -3.62 30.62
C ASP A 93 7.05 -3.79 31.70
N ASP A 94 6.38 -4.95 31.75
CA ASP A 94 5.42 -5.33 32.83
C ASP A 94 5.83 -6.62 33.59
N LEU A 95 7.09 -7.07 33.46
CA LEU A 95 7.63 -8.27 34.15
C LEU A 95 8.97 -7.98 34.86
#